data_AF-A0AAN7FK84-F1
#
_entry.id   AF-A0AAN7FK84-F1
#
_cell.length_a   1.000
_cell.length_b   1.000
_cell.length_c   1.000
_cell.angle_alpha   90.00
_cell.angle_beta   90.00
_cell.angle_gamma   90.00
#
_symmetry.space_group_name_H-M   'P 1'
#
loop_
_entity.id
_entity.type
_entity.pdbx_description
1 polymer ?
#
loop_
_entity_poly.entity_id
_entity_poly.type
_entity_poly.pdbx_seq_one_letter_code
_entity_poly.pdbx_strand_id
1 'polypeptide(L)'
;MVVSSSNPHSKEISIRRRIASIFNKREEDFSSLKEYNDYLEEVEDMTFNLIEGIDVPAIEAKIAEYEKENHDQIMINRARKAEELAAAQAASKGPAQNDSDGVRNEIIFSTIIFFLN
;
A
#
# COMPACT_ATOMS: atom_id res chain seq x y z
N MET A 1 24.59 6.69 22.23
CA MET A 1 23.25 6.11 22.37
C MET A 1 22.41 6.72 21.26
N VAL A 2 22.19 6.00 20.15
CA VAL A 2 21.30 6.49 19.09
C VAL A 2 19.92 6.47 19.71
N VAL A 3 19.41 7.65 20.04
CA VAL A 3 18.00 7.80 20.40
C VAL A 3 17.27 7.41 19.12
N SER A 4 16.70 6.21 19.11
CA SER A 4 15.75 5.80 18.09
C SER A 4 14.59 6.77 18.20
N SER A 5 14.70 7.91 17.52
CA SER A 5 13.59 8.81 17.30
C SER A 5 12.56 7.96 16.60
N SER A 6 11.56 7.51 17.34
CA SER A 6 10.33 6.94 16.81
C SER A 6 9.68 8.05 16.00
N ASN A 7 10.18 8.28 14.79
CA ASN A 7 9.70 9.31 13.91
C ASN A 7 8.28 8.88 13.52
N PRO A 8 7.22 9.62 13.90
CA PRO A 8 5.84 9.22 13.62
C PRO A 8 5.64 8.90 12.14
N HIS A 9 6.34 9.63 11.27
CA HIS A 9 6.43 9.38 9.83
C HIS A 9 6.96 7.99 9.46
N SER A 10 7.96 7.46 10.17
CA SER A 10 8.48 6.11 9.90
C SER A 10 7.48 5.01 10.28
N LYS A 11 6.72 5.22 11.37
CA LYS A 11 5.63 4.30 11.78
C LYS A 11 4.53 4.29 10.72
N GLU A 12 4.09 5.47 10.32
CA GLU A 12 3.08 5.68 9.29
C GLU A 12 3.44 4.97 7.97
N ILE A 13 4.66 5.18 7.48
CA ILE A 13 5.16 4.51 6.28
C ILE A 13 5.18 2.99 6.46
N SER A 14 5.59 2.47 7.62
CA SER A 14 5.62 1.03 7.87
C SER A 14 4.24 0.39 7.81
N ILE A 15 3.23 1.06 8.36
CA ILE A 15 1.83 0.61 8.34
C ILE A 15 1.31 0.62 6.91
N ARG A 16 1.45 1.73 6.17
CA ARG A 16 0.97 1.80 4.78
C ARG A 16 1.59 0.73 3.90
N ARG A 17 2.90 0.51 4.01
CA ARG A 17 3.59 -0.55 3.25
C ARG A 17 3.05 -1.94 3.61
N ARG A 18 2.81 -2.21 4.89
CA ARG A 18 2.26 -3.49 5.35
C ARG A 18 0.86 -3.69 4.77
N ILE A 19 -0.05 -2.73 4.93
CA ILE A 19 -1.43 -2.85 4.46
C ILE A 19 -1.48 -3.00 2.94
N ALA A 20 -0.74 -2.20 2.17
CA ALA A 20 -0.67 -2.32 0.72
C ALA A 20 -0.12 -3.68 0.24
N SER A 21 0.72 -4.34 1.05
CA SER A 21 1.23 -5.68 0.73
C SER A 21 0.20 -6.80 0.94
N ILE A 22 -0.81 -6.58 1.77
CA ILE A 22 -1.86 -7.55 2.14
C ILE A 22 -3.11 -7.28 1.30
N PHE A 23 -3.56 -6.03 1.24
CA PHE A 23 -4.76 -5.59 0.52
C PHE A 23 -4.43 -5.25 -0.93
N ASN A 24 -3.95 -6.23 -1.69
CA ASN A 24 -3.43 -6.04 -3.04
C ASN A 24 -4.41 -6.47 -4.16
N LYS A 25 -5.72 -6.42 -3.92
CA LYS A 25 -6.74 -6.65 -4.96
C LYS A 25 -6.76 -5.49 -5.95
N ARG A 26 -7.02 -5.80 -7.22
CA ARG A 26 -7.12 -4.84 -8.32
C ARG A 26 -8.59 -4.69 -8.73
N GLU A 27 -8.92 -3.62 -9.46
CA GLU A 27 -10.28 -3.40 -9.98
C GLU A 27 -10.84 -4.62 -10.74
N GLU A 28 -9.97 -5.34 -11.46
CA GLU A 28 -10.29 -6.57 -12.19
C GLU A 28 -10.73 -7.75 -11.31
N ASP A 29 -10.47 -7.72 -10.00
CA ASP A 29 -10.89 -8.73 -9.03
C ASP A 29 -12.33 -8.49 -8.52
N PHE A 30 -12.99 -7.39 -8.93
CA PHE A 30 -14.32 -7.00 -8.47
C PHE A 30 -15.36 -7.04 -9.59
N SER A 31 -16.62 -7.25 -9.22
CA SER A 31 -17.72 -7.33 -10.20
C SER A 31 -18.20 -5.94 -10.64
N SER A 32 -17.94 -4.92 -9.84
CA SER A 32 -18.30 -3.53 -10.15
C SER A 32 -17.29 -2.53 -9.60
N LEU A 33 -17.20 -1.37 -10.26
CA LEU A 33 -16.40 -0.24 -9.79
C LEU A 33 -16.83 0.23 -8.39
N LYS A 34 -18.12 0.09 -8.05
CA LYS A 34 -18.62 0.44 -6.72
C LYS A 34 -18.00 -0.44 -5.64
N GLU A 35 -17.98 -1.76 -5.83
CA GLU A 35 -17.38 -2.70 -4.88
C GLU A 35 -15.88 -2.43 -4.70
N TYR A 36 -15.18 -2.11 -5.80
CA TYR A 36 -13.78 -1.72 -5.74
C TYR A 36 -13.56 -0.44 -4.94
N ASN A 37 -14.39 0.59 -5.13
CA ASN A 37 -14.31 1.83 -4.37
C ASN A 37 -14.66 1.63 -2.89
N ASP A 38 -15.71 0.86 -2.58
CA ASP A 38 -16.09 0.53 -1.20
C ASP A 38 -14.93 -0.21 -0.50
N TYR A 39 -14.24 -1.11 -1.21
CA TYR A 39 -13.04 -1.79 -0.71
C TYR A 39 -11.87 -0.84 -0.45
N LEU A 40 -11.61 0.12 -1.36
CA LEU A 40 -10.55 1.11 -1.16
C LEU A 40 -10.81 1.99 0.06
N GLU A 41 -12.07 2.41 0.26
CA GLU A 41 -12.49 3.19 1.42
C GLU A 41 -12.28 2.41 2.73
N GLU A 42 -12.68 1.14 2.79
CA GLU A 42 -12.46 0.29 3.98
C GLU A 42 -10.96 0.14 4.30
N VAL A 43 -10.12 -0.02 3.27
CA VAL A 43 -8.67 -0.13 3.43
C VAL A 43 -8.04 1.19 3.91
N GLU A 44 -8.51 2.34 3.42
CA GLU A 44 -8.07 3.67 3.87
C GLU A 44 -8.44 3.90 5.34
N ASP A 45 -9.68 3.61 5.72
CA ASP A 45 -10.18 3.74 7.09
C ASP A 45 -9.39 2.87 8.07
N MET A 46 -9.15 1.61 7.73
CA MET A 46 -8.33 0.71 8.56
C MET A 46 -6.89 1.23 8.68
N THR A 47 -6.30 1.72 7.59
CA THR A 47 -4.94 2.26 7.59
C THR A 47 -4.83 3.49 8.47
N PHE A 48 -5.80 4.41 8.37
CA PHE A 48 -5.88 5.61 9.19
C PHE A 48 -6.01 5.26 10.68
N ASN A 49 -6.95 4.37 11.02
CA ASN A 49 -7.15 3.92 12.40
C ASN A 49 -5.88 3.25 12.99
N LEU A 50 -5.13 2.48 12.21
CA LEU A 50 -3.85 1.90 12.66
C LEU A 50 -2.77 2.95 12.91
N ILE A 51 -2.71 4.01 12.09
CA ILE A 51 -1.77 5.13 12.26
C ILE A 51 -2.08 5.86 13.57
N GLU A 52 -3.35 6.23 13.77
CA GLU A 52 -3.87 6.91 14.96
C GLU A 52 -3.89 6.03 16.22
N GLY A 53 -3.80 4.70 16.05
CA GLY A 53 -3.83 3.75 17.17
C GLY A 53 -5.23 3.49 17.72
N ILE A 54 -6.26 3.67 16.88
CA ILE A 54 -7.67 3.44 17.20
C ILE A 54 -8.01 2.00 16.88
N ASP A 55 -8.59 1.28 17.84
CA ASP A 55 -9.11 -0.09 17.68
C ASP A 55 -8.13 -1.09 17.03
N VAL A 56 -6.83 -0.91 17.28
CA VAL A 56 -5.76 -1.72 16.70
C VAL A 56 -5.99 -3.22 16.87
N PRO A 57 -6.42 -3.76 18.04
CA PRO A 57 -6.62 -5.19 18.19
C PRO A 57 -7.69 -5.77 17.26
N ALA A 58 -8.79 -5.04 17.03
CA ALA A 58 -9.87 -5.50 16.15
C ALA A 58 -9.45 -5.45 14.68
N ILE A 59 -8.75 -4.38 14.28
CA ILE A 59 -8.24 -4.23 12.91
C ILE A 59 -7.18 -5.30 12.63
N GLU A 60 -6.27 -5.56 13.56
CA GLU A 60 -5.26 -6.62 13.42
C GLU A 60 -5.90 -8.01 13.29
N ALA A 61 -6.99 -8.28 14.02
CA ALA A 61 -7.73 -9.54 13.87
C ALA A 61 -8.35 -9.66 12.46
N LYS A 62 -8.97 -8.60 11.94
CA LYS A 62 -9.50 -8.55 10.56
C LYS A 62 -8.40 -8.76 9.52
N ILE A 63 -7.23 -8.13 9.70
CA ILE A 63 -6.09 -8.29 8.80
C ILE A 63 -5.60 -9.74 8.80
N ALA A 64 -5.50 -10.36 9.97
CA ALA A 64 -5.02 -11.75 10.08
C ALA A 64 -5.99 -12.75 9.43
N GLU A 65 -7.30 -12.52 9.58
CA GLU A 65 -8.34 -13.31 8.91
C GLU A 65 -8.27 -13.14 7.38
N TYR A 66 -8.21 -11.89 6.91
CA TYR A 66 -8.08 -11.58 5.50
C TYR A 66 -6.82 -12.20 4.87
N GLU A 67 -5.67 -12.09 5.54
CA GLU A 67 -4.40 -12.65 5.07
C GLU A 67 -4.47 -14.18 4.94
N LYS A 68 -5.14 -14.85 5.89
CA LYS A 68 -5.35 -16.29 5.84
C LYS A 68 -6.25 -16.71 4.68
N GLU A 69 -7.34 -15.98 4.46
CA GLU A 69 -8.32 -16.30 3.41
C GLU A 69 -7.80 -15.98 2.00
N ASN A 70 -7.01 -14.91 1.86
CA ASN A 70 -6.55 -14.39 0.58
C ASN A 70 -5.07 -14.69 0.32
N HIS A 71 -4.45 -15.58 1.10
CA HIS A 71 -3.01 -15.89 1.02
C HIS A 71 -2.52 -16.16 -0.42
N ASP A 72 -3.24 -17.02 -1.15
CA ASP A 72 -2.84 -17.41 -2.50
C ASP A 72 -3.02 -16.26 -3.50
N GLN A 73 -4.10 -15.47 -3.38
CA GLN A 73 -4.32 -14.27 -4.18
C GLN A 73 -3.20 -13.25 -3.93
N ILE A 74 -2.84 -13.04 -2.66
CA ILE A 74 -1.79 -12.11 -2.27
C ILE A 74 -0.46 -12.51 -2.91
N MET A 75 -0.11 -13.80 -2.87
CA MET A 75 1.11 -14.31 -3.48
C MET A 75 1.14 -14.10 -5.00
N ILE A 76 0.04 -14.42 -5.69
CA ILE A 76 -0.08 -14.23 -7.14
C ILE A 76 0.07 -12.76 -7.51
N ASN A 77 -0.62 -11.86 -6.80
CA ASN A 77 -0.57 -10.43 -7.08
C ASN A 77 0.80 -9.82 -6.77
N ARG A 78 1.51 -10.31 -5.74
CA ARG A 78 2.90 -9.93 -5.46
C ARG A 78 3.85 -10.36 -6.58
N ALA A 79 3.71 -11.58 -7.08
CA ALA A 79 4.52 -12.08 -8.19
C ALA A 79 4.26 -11.26 -9.48
N ARG A 80 2.99 -11.00 -9.81
CA ARG A 80 2.60 -10.16 -10.95
C ARG A 80 3.20 -8.76 -10.85
N LYS A 81 3.09 -8.10 -9.69
CA LYS A 81 3.68 -6.77 -9.46
C LYS A 81 5.20 -6.79 -9.62
N ALA A 82 5.88 -7.82 -9.13
CA ALA A 82 7.33 -7.95 -9.27
C ALA A 82 7.77 -8.11 -10.75
N GLU A 83 7.02 -8.88 -11.53
CA GLU A 83 7.26 -9.06 -12.97
C GLU A 83 7.02 -7.75 -13.74
N GLU A 84 5.91 -7.05 -13.46
CA GLU A 84 5.60 -5.74 -14.07
C GLU A 84 6.69 -4.70 -13.76
N LEU A 85 7.17 -4.64 -12.51
CA LEU A 85 8.26 -3.75 -12.10
C LEU A 85 9.58 -4.08 -12.81
N ALA A 86 9.93 -5.36 -12.90
CA ALA A 86 11.13 -5.80 -13.60
C ALA A 86 11.06 -5.44 -15.10
N ALA A 87 9.90 -5.63 -15.73
CA ALA A 87 9.67 -5.24 -17.13
C ALA A 87 9.77 -3.72 -17.32
N ALA A 88 9.15 -2.92 -16.45
CA ALA A 88 9.22 -1.46 -16.49
C ALA A 88 10.65 -0.94 -16.31
N GLN A 89 11.44 -1.55 -15.41
CA GLN A 89 12.85 -1.21 -15.20
C GLN A 89 13.74 -1.60 -16.39
N ALA A 90 13.43 -2.71 -17.06
CA ALA A 90 14.12 -3.10 -18.28
C ALA A 90 13.82 -2.12 -19.43
N ALA A 91 12.57 -1.65 -19.52
CA ALA A 91 12.14 -0.68 -20.53
C ALA A 91 12.66 0.75 -20.25
N SER A 92 12.85 1.13 -18.98
CA SER A 92 13.32 2.48 -18.59
C SER A 92 14.83 2.68 -18.64
N LYS A 93 15.63 1.63 -18.89
CA LYS A 93 17.07 1.74 -19.20
C LYS A 93 17.30 2.33 -20.62
N GLY A 94 16.75 3.52 -20.87
CA GLY A 94 17.31 4.55 -21.75
C GLY A 94 18.22 5.49 -20.94
N PRO A 95 18.97 6.43 -21.56
CA PRO A 95 20.06 7.12 -20.89
C PRO A 95 19.56 7.96 -19.70
N ALA A 96 20.27 7.84 -18.58
CA ALA A 96 19.97 8.48 -17.30
C ALA A 96 19.79 10.00 -17.43
N GLN A 97 18.69 10.52 -16.85
CA GLN A 97 18.59 11.93 -16.49
C GLN A 97 18.22 12.04 -15.01
N ASN A 98 19.17 12.59 -14.26
CA ASN A 98 18.95 13.22 -12.96
C ASN A 98 18.13 14.49 -13.19
N ASP A 99 17.17 14.78 -12.32
CA ASP A 99 17.19 15.96 -11.44
C ASP A 99 15.84 16.13 -10.73
N SER A 100 15.97 16.49 -9.45
CA SER A 100 15.08 17.23 -8.54
C SER A 100 13.64 17.52 -8.97
N ASP A 101 12.68 17.26 -8.08
CA ASP A 101 11.96 18.35 -7.41
C ASP A 101 10.97 17.83 -6.36
N GLY A 102 11.18 18.29 -5.12
CA GLY A 102 10.16 18.29 -4.08
C GLY A 102 9.00 19.20 -4.46
N VAL A 103 7.90 19.11 -3.69
CA VAL A 103 6.59 19.74 -3.91
C VAL A 103 5.59 18.84 -4.69
N ARG A 104 5.28 17.66 -4.11
CA ARG A 104 3.98 16.98 -4.28
C ARG A 104 3.43 16.35 -2.99
N ASN A 105 3.88 16.83 -1.83
CA ASN A 105 3.13 16.71 -0.58
C ASN A 105 2.16 17.90 -0.61
N GLU A 106 0.84 17.78 -0.71
CA GLU A 106 -0.02 17.42 0.43
C GLU A 106 -1.43 16.94 0.01
N ILE A 107 -1.73 16.75 -1.29
CA ILE A 107 -3.10 16.41 -1.75
C ILE A 107 -3.17 15.09 -2.55
N ILE A 108 -2.02 14.54 -2.96
CA ILE A 108 -1.95 13.29 -3.75
C ILE A 108 -1.81 12.04 -2.85
N PHE A 109 -1.57 12.24 -1.54
CA PHE A 109 -1.26 11.17 -0.58
C PHE A 109 -2.45 10.30 -0.18
N SER A 110 -3.70 10.73 -0.39
CA SER A 110 -4.89 9.95 -0.02
C SER A 110 -5.34 8.99 -1.13
N THR A 111 -5.12 9.29 -2.43
CA THR A 111 -5.69 8.44 -3.51
C THR A 111 -4.68 7.78 -4.44
N ILE A 112 -3.45 8.32 -4.61
CA ILE A 112 -2.54 7.84 -5.67
C ILE A 112 -1.36 7.01 -5.14
N ILE A 113 -0.97 7.14 -3.87
CA ILE A 113 0.17 6.39 -3.33
C ILE A 113 -0.15 4.93 -3.00
N PHE A 114 -1.43 4.53 -2.92
CA PHE A 114 -1.78 3.12 -2.75
C PHE A 114 -1.39 2.26 -3.97
N PHE A 115 -1.17 2.85 -5.15
CA PHE A 115 -0.89 2.12 -6.39
C PHE A 115 0.57 2.15 -6.89
N LEU A 116 1.50 2.89 -6.26
CA LEU A 116 2.80 3.18 -6.89
C LEU A 116 4.05 3.16 -6.00
N ASN A 117 4.08 2.33 -4.94
CA ASN A 117 5.35 1.83 -4.38
C ASN A 117 5.30 0.32 -4.16
#